data_AF-A0A2A4I192-F1
#
_entry.id   AF-A0A2A4I192-F1
#
_cell.length_a   1.000
_cell.length_b   1.000
_cell.length_c   1.000
_cell.angle_alpha   90.00
_cell.angle_beta   90.00
_cell.angle_gamma   90.00
#
_symmetry.space_group_name_H-M   'P 1'
#
loop_
_entity.id
_entity.type
_entity.pdbx_description
1 polymer ?
#
loop_
_entity_poly.entity_id
_entity_poly.type
_entity_poly.pdbx_seq_one_letter_code
_entity_poly.pdbx_strand_id
1 'polypeptide(L)'
;MGSAFHPKDAAMPRTLVQALAEELVRASNILGDLAYDLGSDGDTLRRHMASLQAIDHVTQMQLAIADLLRAPDEITANAGRVTLEDMAVRLRGALDGTTGADAA
;
A
#
# COMPACT_ATOMS: atom_id res chain seq x y z
N MET A 1 -35.13 -6.78 -22.10
CA MET A 1 -33.84 -6.36 -22.70
C MET A 1 -33.31 -5.20 -21.89
N GLY A 2 -32.03 -5.26 -21.51
CA GLY A 2 -31.30 -4.15 -20.87
C GLY A 2 -31.23 -4.21 -19.34
N SER A 3 -30.51 -5.20 -18.78
CA SER A 3 -30.02 -5.08 -17.40
C SER A 3 -29.02 -3.94 -17.36
N ALA A 4 -29.32 -2.90 -16.58
CA ALA A 4 -28.41 -1.79 -16.36
C ALA A 4 -27.19 -2.32 -15.58
N PHE A 5 -26.03 -2.31 -16.22
CA PHE A 5 -24.77 -2.55 -15.53
C PHE A 5 -24.57 -1.40 -14.53
N HIS A 6 -24.80 -1.65 -13.25
CA HIS A 6 -24.53 -0.67 -12.21
C HIS A 6 -23.01 -0.61 -11.97
N PRO A 7 -22.37 0.57 -12.01
CA PRO A 7 -20.91 0.71 -11.83
C PRO A 7 -20.36 0.27 -10.46
N LYS A 8 -21.20 -0.20 -9.54
CA LYS A 8 -20.84 -0.69 -8.19
C LYS A 8 -20.66 -2.21 -8.11
N ASP A 9 -20.97 -2.96 -9.17
CA ASP A 9 -21.16 -4.42 -9.07
C ASP A 9 -19.96 -5.28 -9.50
N ALA A 10 -18.79 -4.69 -9.75
CA ALA A 10 -17.57 -5.47 -9.92
C ALA A 10 -16.69 -5.36 -8.66
N ALA A 11 -17.21 -5.82 -7.52
CA ALA A 11 -16.33 -6.12 -6.38
C ALA A 11 -15.23 -7.07 -6.88
N MET A 12 -13.95 -6.71 -6.69
CA MET A 12 -12.85 -7.56 -7.12
C MET A 12 -13.02 -8.96 -6.49
N PRO A 13 -12.80 -10.05 -7.26
CA PRO A 13 -12.85 -11.39 -6.69
C PRO A 13 -11.93 -11.48 -5.48
N ARG A 14 -12.41 -12.06 -4.37
CA ARG A 14 -11.64 -12.21 -3.12
C ARG A 14 -10.28 -12.89 -3.35
N THR A 15 -10.24 -13.84 -4.29
CA THR A 15 -9.01 -14.52 -4.70
C THR A 15 -8.01 -13.58 -5.37
N LEU A 16 -8.47 -12.64 -6.19
CA LEU A 16 -7.62 -11.61 -6.80
C LEU A 16 -7.10 -10.63 -5.72
N VAL A 17 -7.95 -10.21 -4.79
CA VAL A 17 -7.56 -9.34 -3.67
C VAL A 17 -6.46 -10.00 -2.81
N GLN A 18 -6.60 -11.29 -2.52
CA GLN A 18 -5.60 -12.07 -1.79
C GLN A 18 -4.29 -12.21 -2.58
N ALA A 19 -4.36 -12.53 -3.88
CA ALA A 19 -3.18 -12.62 -4.74
C ALA A 19 -2.43 -11.28 -4.82
N LEU A 20 -3.14 -10.15 -4.89
CA LEU A 20 -2.53 -8.82 -4.87
C LEU A 20 -1.84 -8.52 -3.53
N ALA A 21 -2.46 -8.91 -2.40
CA ALA A 21 -1.83 -8.79 -1.09
C ALA A 21 -0.52 -9.61 -1.00
N GLU A 22 -0.52 -10.82 -1.55
CA GLU A 22 0.69 -11.66 -1.60
C GLU A 22 1.78 -11.06 -2.49
N GLU A 23 1.42 -10.50 -3.65
CA GLU A 23 2.39 -9.85 -4.54
C GLU A 23 2.98 -8.56 -3.92
N LEU A 24 2.22 -7.82 -3.12
CA LEU A 24 2.77 -6.68 -2.35
C LEU A 24 3.80 -7.12 -1.32
N VAL A 25 3.55 -8.24 -0.61
CA VAL A 25 4.54 -8.82 0.32
C VAL A 25 5.76 -9.36 -0.43
N ARG A 26 5.57 -9.97 -1.60
CA ARG A 26 6.68 -10.42 -2.45
C ARG A 26 7.55 -9.23 -2.87
N ALA A 27 6.92 -8.15 -3.33
CA ALA A 27 7.61 -6.94 -3.74
C ALA A 27 8.38 -6.29 -2.57
N SER A 28 7.79 -6.27 -1.37
CA SER A 28 8.47 -5.72 -0.18
C SER A 28 9.71 -6.53 0.20
N ASN A 29 9.64 -7.86 0.07
CA ASN A 29 10.80 -8.72 0.34
C ASN A 29 11.93 -8.48 -0.67
N ILE A 30 11.61 -8.40 -1.97
CA ILE A 30 12.61 -8.12 -3.02
C ILE A 30 13.28 -6.75 -2.77
N LEU A 31 12.50 -5.72 -2.42
CA LEU A 31 13.04 -4.41 -2.08
C LEU A 31 13.90 -4.44 -0.81
N GLY A 32 13.49 -5.21 0.20
CA GLY A 32 14.25 -5.42 1.43
C GLY A 32 15.60 -6.08 1.17
N ASP A 33 15.63 -7.14 0.36
CA ASP A 33 16.87 -7.84 -0.02
C ASP A 33 17.81 -6.90 -0.79
N LEU A 34 17.29 -6.13 -1.75
CA LEU A 34 18.10 -5.16 -2.50
C LEU A 34 18.64 -4.02 -1.60
N ALA A 35 17.82 -3.53 -0.67
CA ALA A 35 18.26 -2.52 0.29
C ALA A 35 19.34 -3.06 1.24
N TYR A 36 19.22 -4.33 1.64
CA TYR A 36 20.23 -5.02 2.45
C TYR A 36 21.55 -5.16 1.69
N ASP A 37 21.50 -5.64 0.44
CA ASP A 37 22.68 -5.78 -0.40
C ASP A 37 23.39 -4.42 -0.60
N LEU A 38 22.65 -3.35 -0.87
CA LEU A 38 23.18 -2.00 -1.00
C LEU A 38 23.73 -1.44 0.33
N GLY A 39 23.10 -1.76 1.45
CA GLY A 39 23.51 -1.35 2.78
C GLY A 39 24.72 -2.12 3.33
N SER A 40 25.05 -3.26 2.74
CA SER A 40 26.21 -4.07 3.13
C SER A 40 27.56 -3.42 2.80
N ASP A 41 27.57 -2.49 1.84
CA ASP A 41 28.71 -1.64 1.53
C ASP A 41 28.64 -0.32 2.32
N GLY A 42 29.62 -0.08 3.19
CA GLY A 42 29.60 1.04 4.14
C GLY A 42 29.64 2.43 3.48
N ASP A 43 30.29 2.56 2.32
CA ASP A 43 30.35 3.83 1.60
C ASP A 43 29.05 4.11 0.83
N THR A 44 28.44 3.08 0.26
CA THR A 44 27.11 3.11 -0.37
C THR A 44 26.04 3.45 0.65
N LEU A 45 26.05 2.79 1.81
CA LEU A 45 25.15 3.07 2.93
C LEU A 45 25.24 4.54 3.35
N ARG A 46 26.46 5.06 3.55
CA ARG A 46 26.67 6.45 3.98
C ARG A 46 26.20 7.45 2.92
N ARG A 47 26.45 7.17 1.64
CA ARG A 47 26.10 8.06 0.52
C ARG A 47 24.61 8.05 0.21
N HIS A 48 23.94 6.92 0.40
CA HIS A 48 22.56 6.70 -0.03
C HIS A 48 21.59 6.39 1.12
N MET A 49 21.95 6.73 2.37
CA MET A 49 21.13 6.50 3.56
C MET A 49 19.68 6.98 3.38
N ALA A 50 19.49 8.19 2.83
CA ALA A 50 18.16 8.74 2.61
C ALA A 50 17.34 7.93 1.58
N SER A 51 18.00 7.41 0.54
CA SER A 51 17.35 6.54 -0.45
C SER A 51 17.00 5.17 0.14
N LEU A 52 17.86 4.60 0.99
CA LEU A 52 17.59 3.35 1.70
C LEU A 52 16.43 3.49 2.69
N GLN A 53 16.35 4.62 3.40
CA GLN A 53 15.21 4.98 4.24
C GLN A 53 13.92 5.13 3.43
N ALA A 54 13.99 5.72 2.23
CA ALA A 54 12.84 5.80 1.34
C ALA A 54 12.38 4.41 0.86
N ILE A 55 13.30 3.48 0.60
CA ILE A 55 12.97 2.09 0.27
C ILE A 55 12.27 1.40 1.44
N ASP A 56 12.79 1.55 2.66
CA ASP A 56 12.15 1.02 3.88
C ASP A 56 10.75 1.60 4.10
N HIS A 57 10.55 2.89 3.81
CA HIS A 57 9.22 3.49 3.86
C HIS A 57 8.26 2.86 2.84
N VAL A 58 8.74 2.55 1.62
CA VAL A 58 7.94 1.88 0.59
C VAL A 58 7.58 0.45 0.97
N THR A 59 8.52 -0.33 1.54
CA THR A 59 8.21 -1.69 2.00
C THR A 59 7.16 -1.67 3.10
N GLN A 60 7.23 -0.73 4.05
CA GLN A 60 6.21 -0.55 5.08
C GLN A 60 4.83 -0.18 4.48
N MET A 61 4.78 0.68 3.47
CA MET A 61 3.53 0.98 2.75
C MET A 61 2.94 -0.27 2.10
N GLN A 62 3.76 -1.07 1.42
CA GLN A 62 3.33 -2.30 0.75
C GLN A 62 2.75 -3.32 1.73
N LEU A 63 3.41 -3.52 2.88
CA LEU A 63 2.94 -4.43 3.93
C LEU A 63 1.61 -3.97 4.51
N ALA A 64 1.48 -2.67 4.83
CA ALA A 64 0.24 -2.11 5.34
C ALA A 64 -0.92 -2.23 4.34
N ILE A 65 -0.68 -2.04 3.04
CA ILE A 65 -1.71 -2.26 2.00
C ILE A 65 -2.07 -3.74 1.91
N ALA A 66 -1.09 -4.65 1.95
CA ALA A 66 -1.36 -6.09 1.94
C ALA A 66 -2.26 -6.52 3.11
N ASP A 67 -2.04 -5.95 4.30
CA ASP A 67 -2.87 -6.23 5.48
C ASP A 67 -4.29 -5.69 5.33
N LEU A 68 -4.46 -4.48 4.75
CA LEU A 68 -5.78 -3.93 4.41
C LEU A 68 -6.54 -4.84 3.43
N LEU A 69 -5.87 -5.35 2.40
CA LEU A 69 -6.47 -6.24 1.40
C LEU A 69 -6.87 -7.60 1.98
N ARG A 70 -6.14 -8.10 2.99
CA ARG A 70 -6.47 -9.36 3.68
C ARG A 70 -7.69 -9.26 4.59
N ALA A 71 -8.00 -8.06 5.09
CA ALA A 71 -9.12 -7.79 6.00
C ALA A 71 -10.10 -6.75 5.41
N PRO A 72 -10.79 -7.06 4.30
CA PRO A 72 -11.62 -6.10 3.55
C PRO A 72 -12.85 -5.63 4.32
N ASP A 73 -13.39 -6.43 5.25
CA ASP A 73 -14.58 -6.08 6.04
C ASP A 73 -14.28 -5.04 7.13
N GLU A 74 -13.00 -4.73 7.35
CA GLU A 74 -12.51 -3.83 8.39
C GLU A 74 -11.66 -2.68 7.81
N ILE A 75 -11.73 -2.38 6.50
CA ILE A 75 -10.84 -1.39 5.85
C ILE A 75 -10.77 -0.06 6.59
N THR A 76 -11.90 0.51 7.02
CA THR A 76 -11.92 1.79 7.76
C THR A 76 -11.29 1.67 9.16
N ALA A 77 -11.45 0.52 9.82
CA ALA A 77 -10.86 0.25 11.14
C ALA A 77 -9.36 -0.08 11.03
N ASN A 78 -8.96 -0.77 9.97
CA ASN A 78 -7.57 -1.15 9.69
C ASN A 78 -6.76 -0.02 9.06
N ALA A 79 -7.40 0.95 8.38
CA ALA A 79 -6.73 2.17 7.94
C ALA A 79 -6.14 2.94 9.14
N GLY A 80 -6.75 2.87 10.32
CA GLY A 80 -6.20 3.42 11.56
C GLY A 80 -5.05 2.62 12.18
N ARG A 81 -4.79 1.40 11.69
CA ARG A 81 -3.66 0.54 12.12
C ARG A 81 -2.43 0.67 11.23
N VAL A 82 -2.57 1.34 10.10
CA VAL A 82 -1.45 1.71 9.23
C VAL A 82 -0.51 2.60 10.03
N THR A 83 0.71 2.14 10.27
CA THR A 83 1.75 2.85 11.04
C THR A 83 2.24 4.15 10.38
N LEU A 84 1.82 4.39 9.13
CA LEU A 84 2.11 5.57 8.34
C LEU A 84 0.91 6.51 8.38
N GLU A 85 0.90 7.42 9.35
CA GLU A 85 -0.21 8.37 9.60
C GLU A 85 -0.64 9.11 8.33
N ASP A 86 0.32 9.57 7.52
CA ASP A 86 0.04 10.25 6.24
C ASP A 86 -0.67 9.33 5.23
N MET A 87 -0.31 8.04 5.20
CA MET A 87 -0.99 7.07 4.34
C MET A 87 -2.41 6.81 4.83
N ALA A 88 -2.61 6.67 6.14
CA ALA A 88 -3.93 6.54 6.74
C ALA A 88 -4.83 7.75 6.46
N VAL A 89 -4.28 8.97 6.48
CA VAL A 89 -5.00 10.20 6.12
C VAL A 89 -5.39 10.19 4.64
N ARG A 90 -4.45 9.90 3.72
CA ARG A 90 -4.75 9.81 2.28
C ARG A 90 -5.80 8.75 1.96
N LEU A 91 -5.73 7.58 2.60
CA LEU A 91 -6.70 6.51 2.43
C LEU A 91 -8.09 6.89 2.93
N ARG A 92 -8.18 7.49 4.13
CA ARG A 92 -9.46 8.01 4.65
C ARG A 92 -10.07 9.06 3.73
N GLY A 93 -9.27 10.02 3.25
CA GLY A 93 -9.75 11.02 2.28
C GLY A 93 -10.29 10.41 0.98
N ALA A 94 -9.64 9.37 0.47
CA ALA A 94 -10.12 8.64 -0.71
C ALA A 94 -11.43 7.88 -0.44
N LEU A 95 -11.57 7.25 0.73
CA LEU A 95 -12.77 6.52 1.14
C LEU A 95 -13.96 7.45 1.41
N ASP A 96 -13.70 8.62 1.99
CA ASP A 96 -14.71 9.65 2.27
C ASP A 96 -15.11 10.44 1.02
N GLY A 97 -14.48 10.18 -0.14
CA GLY A 97 -14.77 10.84 -1.41
C GLY A 97 -14.29 12.30 -1.50
N THR A 98 -13.35 12.71 -0.64
CA THR A 98 -12.87 14.10 -0.57
C THR A 98 -11.70 14.40 -1.54
N THR A 99 -11.19 13.41 -2.27
CA THR A 99 -10.03 13.54 -3.17
C THR A 99 -10.32 14.27 -4.50
N GLY A 100 -11.28 15.20 -4.53
CA GLY A 100 -11.64 15.92 -5.76
C GLY A 100 -12.15 17.36 -5.61
N ALA A 101 -12.14 17.95 -4.41
CA ALA A 101 -12.77 19.27 -4.20
C ALA A 101 -11.82 20.43 -3.88
N ASP A 102 -10.52 20.19 -3.62
CA ASP A 102 -9.61 21.23 -3.14
C ASP A 102 -8.30 21.34 -3.93
N ALA A 103 -8.36 21.03 -5.23
CA ALA A 103 -7.30 21.36 -6.18
C ALA A 103 -7.92 22.15 -7.36
N ALA A 104 -8.35 23.38 -7.07
CA ALA A 104 -8.63 24.42 -8.05
C ALA A 104 -8.10 25.75 -7.54
#